data_AF-A0A1L9B0K3-F1
#
_entry.id   AF-A0A1L9B0K3-F1
#
_cell.length_a   1.000
_cell.length_b   1.000
_cell.length_c   1.000
_cell.angle_alpha   90.00
_cell.angle_beta   90.00
_cell.angle_gamma   90.00
#
_symmetry.space_group_name_H-M   'P 1'
#
loop_
_entity.id
_entity.type
_entity.pdbx_description
1 polymer ?
#
loop_
_entity_poly.entity_id
_entity_poly.type
_entity_poly.pdbx_seq_one_letter_code
_entity_poly.pdbx_strand_id
1 'polypeptide(L)'
;MTLLLAGCEPSSAEPPFVEMPPEDSVSPEPSTPAPTVLRVPIPEELRESGAVLVVSRLHEARPARESVTTVAAGTQEFEVQGGAGEVLAVSVLGPSGELSDVAMVRAEASSWRARESPPRTLRVPQDYPNIQAAVDAARAGDTVLVKPGTYHETVRLKSGIRLFGSGAPWTILDGGGVPGKLVDFSGATDVVVSGFTFQNVGPGSLCDTSGVMDCGGEWYSAALYADGHTEQGQAPTSALVTHNIFRDNFIGTLLYFHARAVVRNNLFVHNTHGFVANHFQDVALVANNVFWENTREAIVSQAAWLDILNNVVARSEVGVFLAYVQTGRIRCNVFFQNEANGADLHQVPPRFEIGQDGNLELDPRFTSADEGNFLPAVGSPLVDAGCFEGLAFDQGGTRGDIGAYGGPLGRWR
;
A
#
# COMPACT_ATOMS: atom_id res chain seq x y z
N MET A 1 1.23 22.44 67.61
CA MET A 1 0.13 21.48 67.78
C MET A 1 0.46 20.28 66.93
N THR A 2 0.66 19.14 67.58
CA THR A 2 1.40 17.95 67.16
C THR A 2 0.66 17.16 66.08
N LEU A 3 1.37 16.72 65.03
CA LEU A 3 0.89 15.72 64.07
C LEU A 3 0.68 14.38 64.79
N LEU A 4 -0.55 13.85 64.73
CA LEU A 4 -0.87 12.48 65.14
C LEU A 4 -0.79 11.55 63.94
N LEU A 5 0.11 10.58 64.03
CA LEU A 5 0.19 9.39 63.19
C LEU A 5 -1.03 8.49 63.49
N ALA A 6 -1.82 8.15 62.46
CA ALA A 6 -2.78 7.05 62.52
C ALA A 6 -2.22 5.88 61.71
N GLY A 7 -2.05 4.75 62.39
CA GLY A 7 -1.47 3.52 61.87
C GLY A 7 -2.37 2.81 60.85
N CYS A 8 -1.72 2.04 59.98
CA CYS A 8 -2.33 1.12 59.04
C CYS A 8 -2.44 -0.26 59.73
N GLU A 9 -3.64 -0.79 59.91
CA GLU A 9 -3.85 -2.21 60.27
C GLU A 9 -4.05 -3.04 58.98
N PRO A 10 -3.46 -4.24 58.87
CA PRO A 10 -3.70 -5.12 57.73
C PRO A 10 -5.03 -5.87 57.90
N SER A 11 -5.95 -5.69 56.95
CA SER A 11 -7.18 -6.47 56.84
C SER A 11 -6.86 -7.89 56.35
N SER A 12 -6.93 -8.87 57.25
CA SER A 12 -6.89 -10.30 56.92
C SER A 12 -8.29 -10.81 56.56
N ALA A 13 -8.62 -10.83 55.27
CA ALA A 13 -9.71 -11.63 54.75
C ALA A 13 -9.41 -11.98 53.28
N GLU A 14 -9.00 -13.22 53.02
CA GLU A 14 -8.98 -13.76 51.67
C GLU A 14 -10.43 -13.91 51.15
N PRO A 15 -10.71 -13.52 49.89
CA PRO A 15 -12.02 -13.77 49.29
C PRO A 15 -12.26 -15.28 49.10
N PRO A 16 -13.51 -15.75 49.18
CA PRO A 16 -13.82 -17.16 49.02
C PRO A 16 -13.52 -17.65 47.60
N PHE A 17 -12.93 -18.84 47.51
CA PHE A 17 -12.69 -19.55 46.26
C PHE A 17 -14.01 -19.81 45.52
N VAL A 18 -14.13 -19.29 44.31
CA VAL A 18 -15.18 -19.67 43.36
C VAL A 18 -14.64 -20.86 42.56
N GLU A 19 -15.27 -22.03 42.70
CA GLU A 19 -14.97 -23.21 41.89
C GLU A 19 -15.29 -22.90 40.42
N MET A 20 -14.27 -22.94 39.56
CA MET A 20 -14.47 -22.82 38.11
C MET A 20 -15.14 -24.11 37.60
N PRO A 21 -16.13 -24.02 36.70
CA PRO A 21 -16.73 -25.20 36.10
C PRO A 21 -15.68 -26.01 35.31
N PRO A 22 -15.81 -27.34 35.21
CA PRO A 22 -14.85 -28.18 34.51
C PRO A 22 -14.74 -27.79 33.02
N GLU A 23 -13.51 -27.71 32.51
CA GLU A 23 -13.13 -27.35 31.13
C GLU A 23 -13.49 -28.44 30.09
N ASP A 24 -14.68 -29.04 30.14
CA ASP A 24 -15.10 -30.07 29.18
C ASP A 24 -16.28 -29.62 28.31
N SER A 25 -16.32 -28.34 27.93
CA SER A 25 -17.03 -27.90 26.73
C SER A 25 -16.00 -27.54 25.67
N VAL A 26 -15.52 -28.55 24.95
CA VAL A 26 -14.84 -28.34 23.67
C VAL A 26 -15.87 -27.64 22.77
N SER A 27 -15.77 -26.30 22.70
CA SER A 27 -16.40 -25.56 21.62
C SER A 27 -15.89 -26.19 20.32
N PRO A 28 -16.76 -26.55 19.36
CA PRO A 28 -16.27 -27.10 18.10
C PRO A 28 -15.22 -26.13 17.57
N GLU A 29 -14.02 -26.63 17.28
CA GLU A 29 -13.01 -25.81 16.60
C GLU A 29 -13.70 -25.11 15.44
N PRO A 30 -13.60 -23.77 15.31
CA PRO A 30 -14.21 -23.09 14.19
C PRO A 30 -13.69 -23.77 12.93
N SER A 31 -14.60 -24.42 12.21
CA SER A 31 -14.26 -25.15 11.00
C SER A 31 -13.46 -24.21 10.12
N THR A 32 -12.23 -24.59 9.74
CA THR A 32 -11.40 -23.75 8.89
C THR A 32 -12.25 -23.37 7.67
N PRO A 33 -12.53 -22.08 7.43
CA PRO A 33 -13.38 -21.68 6.32
C PRO A 33 -12.82 -22.27 5.03
N ALA A 34 -13.70 -22.84 4.20
CA ALA A 34 -13.27 -23.41 2.93
C ALA A 34 -12.53 -22.32 2.14
N PRO A 35 -11.41 -22.66 1.46
CA PRO A 35 -10.67 -21.69 0.67
C PRO A 35 -11.62 -21.10 -0.38
N THR A 36 -11.66 -19.78 -0.47
CA THR A 36 -12.49 -19.14 -1.48
C THR A 36 -11.75 -19.12 -2.80
N VAL A 37 -12.44 -19.45 -3.89
CA VAL A 37 -11.87 -19.51 -5.23
C VAL A 37 -12.28 -18.25 -5.99
N LEU A 38 -11.31 -17.38 -6.24
CA LEU A 38 -11.45 -16.21 -7.09
C LEU A 38 -11.18 -16.60 -8.55
N ARG A 39 -12.18 -16.48 -9.42
CA ARG A 39 -12.06 -16.73 -10.86
C ARG A 39 -11.69 -15.46 -11.61
N VAL A 40 -10.43 -15.31 -12.02
CA VAL A 40 -9.91 -14.13 -12.73
C VAL A 40 -10.08 -14.32 -14.25
N PRO A 41 -10.93 -13.55 -14.94
CA PRO A 41 -11.08 -13.64 -16.38
C PRO A 41 -9.84 -13.13 -17.09
N ILE A 42 -9.46 -13.83 -18.15
CA ILE A 42 -8.36 -13.44 -19.03
C ILE A 42 -8.95 -12.72 -20.24
N PRO A 43 -8.55 -11.44 -20.50
CA PRO A 43 -8.97 -10.69 -21.67
C PRO A 43 -8.74 -11.48 -22.96
N GLU A 44 -9.67 -11.40 -23.90
CA GLU A 44 -9.64 -12.19 -25.13
C GLU A 44 -8.35 -11.98 -25.91
N GLU A 45 -7.91 -10.73 -26.05
CA GLU A 45 -6.64 -10.38 -26.69
C GLU A 45 -5.40 -11.03 -26.05
N LEU A 46 -5.49 -11.41 -24.77
CA LEU A 46 -4.38 -11.99 -24.02
C LEU A 46 -4.40 -13.53 -23.96
N ARG A 47 -5.46 -14.18 -24.46
CA ARG A 47 -5.61 -15.64 -24.39
C ARG A 47 -4.62 -16.36 -25.28
N GLU A 48 -4.15 -15.74 -26.35
CA GLU A 48 -3.17 -16.33 -27.27
C GLU A 48 -1.72 -15.88 -26.98
N SER A 49 -1.55 -14.88 -26.11
CA SER A 49 -0.29 -14.17 -25.94
C SER A 49 0.53 -14.65 -24.74
N GLY A 50 0.02 -15.60 -23.94
CA GLY A 50 0.71 -16.05 -22.73
C GLY A 50 0.74 -14.99 -21.63
N ALA A 51 -0.43 -14.47 -21.25
CA ALA A 51 -0.59 -13.54 -20.14
C ALA A 51 0.13 -14.00 -18.87
N VAL A 52 0.42 -13.05 -17.99
CA VAL A 52 0.97 -13.35 -16.67
C VAL A 52 0.08 -12.77 -15.59
N LEU A 53 -0.16 -13.56 -14.55
CA LEU A 53 -0.91 -13.14 -13.38
C LEU A 53 0.04 -12.88 -12.22
N VAL A 54 -0.04 -11.70 -11.62
CA VAL A 54 0.63 -11.36 -10.36
C VAL A 54 -0.41 -11.31 -9.27
N VAL A 55 -0.18 -12.02 -8.17
CA VAL A 55 -1.08 -12.03 -7.00
C VAL A 55 -0.28 -11.69 -5.76
N SER A 56 -0.55 -10.53 -5.17
CA SER A 56 -0.05 -10.13 -3.86
C SER A 56 -1.13 -10.38 -2.80
N ARG A 57 -0.75 -11.06 -1.73
CA ARG A 57 -1.65 -11.53 -0.67
C ARG A 57 -1.32 -10.80 0.60
N LEU A 58 -2.29 -10.10 1.18
CA LEU A 58 -2.14 -9.35 2.42
C LEU A 58 -3.02 -9.97 3.48
N HIS A 59 -2.50 -10.01 4.70
CA HIS A 59 -3.19 -10.52 5.87
C HIS A 59 -2.65 -9.83 7.12
N GLU A 60 -3.51 -9.57 8.10
CA GLU A 60 -3.13 -8.86 9.33
C GLU A 60 -2.18 -9.65 10.25
N ALA A 61 -2.28 -10.98 10.23
CA ALA A 61 -1.49 -11.86 11.10
C ALA A 61 -0.38 -12.64 10.35
N ARG A 62 -0.16 -12.38 9.05
CA ARG A 62 0.79 -13.17 8.24
C ARG A 62 1.56 -12.25 7.29
N PRO A 63 2.85 -12.51 7.05
CA PRO A 63 3.59 -11.75 6.05
C PRO A 63 2.97 -11.89 4.66
N ALA A 64 2.98 -10.80 3.91
CA ALA A 64 2.51 -10.73 2.54
C ALA A 64 3.23 -11.74 1.64
N ARG A 65 2.51 -12.27 0.66
CA ARG A 65 3.09 -13.22 -0.31
C ARG A 65 2.81 -12.75 -1.70
N GLU A 66 3.76 -12.96 -2.58
CA GLU A 66 3.59 -12.71 -4.00
C GLU A 66 3.78 -13.99 -4.79
N SER A 67 2.96 -14.17 -5.81
CA SER A 67 3.12 -15.21 -6.81
C SER A 67 2.92 -14.64 -8.19
N VAL A 68 3.78 -15.04 -9.11
CA VAL A 68 3.65 -14.77 -10.54
C VAL A 68 3.38 -16.09 -11.24
N THR A 69 2.43 -16.10 -12.16
CA THR A 69 2.07 -17.33 -12.89
C THR A 69 1.79 -17.01 -14.34
N THR A 70 2.52 -17.68 -15.24
CA THR A 70 2.21 -17.66 -16.66
C THR A 70 0.88 -18.37 -16.90
N VAL A 71 -0.01 -17.70 -17.61
CA VAL A 71 -1.32 -18.20 -17.99
C VAL A 71 -1.19 -18.95 -19.30
N ALA A 72 -1.63 -20.21 -19.33
CA ALA A 72 -1.57 -21.04 -20.52
C ALA A 72 -2.43 -20.46 -21.65
N ALA A 73 -1.95 -20.60 -22.90
CA ALA A 73 -2.72 -20.15 -24.06
C ALA A 73 -4.10 -20.82 -24.12
N GLY A 74 -5.12 -20.07 -24.52
CA GLY A 74 -6.53 -20.49 -24.55
C GLY A 74 -7.26 -20.42 -23.20
N THR A 75 -6.58 -20.10 -22.10
CA THR A 75 -7.21 -19.95 -20.78
C THR A 75 -8.19 -18.79 -20.77
N GLN A 76 -9.45 -19.06 -20.43
CA GLN A 76 -10.48 -18.03 -20.34
C GLN A 76 -10.57 -17.41 -18.93
N GLU A 77 -10.29 -18.22 -17.90
CA GLU A 77 -10.31 -17.83 -16.50
C GLU A 77 -9.18 -18.53 -15.75
N PHE A 78 -8.61 -17.85 -14.76
CA PHE A 78 -7.59 -18.38 -13.86
C PHE A 78 -8.12 -18.41 -12.43
N GLU A 79 -7.97 -19.54 -11.74
CA GLU A 79 -8.44 -19.70 -10.37
C GLU A 79 -7.36 -19.35 -9.35
N VAL A 80 -7.66 -18.39 -8.47
CA VAL A 80 -6.82 -17.99 -7.34
C VAL A 80 -7.50 -18.41 -6.06
N GLN A 81 -6.89 -19.32 -5.31
CA GLN A 81 -7.37 -19.66 -3.97
C GLN A 81 -6.98 -18.57 -2.97
N GLY A 82 -7.91 -18.10 -2.17
CA GLY A 82 -7.69 -17.15 -1.08
C GLY A 82 -8.09 -17.74 0.27
N GLY A 83 -7.31 -17.43 1.31
CA GLY A 83 -7.65 -17.78 2.69
C GLY A 83 -8.57 -16.75 3.33
N ALA A 84 -9.29 -17.15 4.39
CA ALA A 84 -10.11 -16.23 5.18
C ALA A 84 -9.30 -15.00 5.65
N GLY A 85 -9.92 -13.82 5.61
CA GLY A 85 -9.30 -12.55 5.99
C GLY A 85 -8.19 -12.03 5.05
N GLU A 86 -7.82 -12.77 4.00
CA GLU A 86 -6.84 -12.30 3.02
C GLU A 86 -7.43 -11.23 2.09
N VAL A 87 -6.62 -10.22 1.77
CA VAL A 87 -6.90 -9.28 0.68
C VAL A 87 -5.88 -9.52 -0.42
N LEU A 88 -6.37 -9.66 -1.64
CA LEU A 88 -5.60 -10.03 -2.81
C LEU A 88 -5.52 -8.82 -3.75
N ALA A 89 -4.32 -8.34 -4.02
CA ALA A 89 -4.07 -7.48 -5.17
C ALA A 89 -3.69 -8.38 -6.35
N VAL A 90 -4.46 -8.33 -7.42
CA VAL A 90 -4.28 -9.20 -8.58
C VAL A 90 -4.09 -8.33 -9.80
N SER A 91 -3.03 -8.59 -10.56
CA SER A 91 -2.67 -7.88 -11.80
C SER A 91 -2.55 -8.88 -12.95
N VAL A 92 -3.22 -8.58 -14.06
CA VAL A 92 -3.11 -9.32 -15.33
C VAL A 92 -2.22 -8.51 -16.25
N LEU A 93 -1.14 -9.13 -16.70
CA LEU A 93 -0.13 -8.54 -17.55
C LEU A 93 -0.13 -9.20 -18.91
N GLY A 94 0.06 -8.39 -19.95
CA GLY A 94 0.34 -8.91 -21.28
C GLY A 94 1.78 -9.46 -21.39
N PRO A 95 2.15 -10.03 -22.55
CA PRO A 95 3.45 -10.66 -22.75
C PRO A 95 4.61 -9.68 -22.65
N SER A 96 4.36 -8.39 -22.88
CA SER A 96 5.35 -7.34 -22.72
C SER A 96 5.30 -6.69 -21.34
N GLY A 97 4.64 -7.30 -20.35
CA GLY A 97 4.57 -6.83 -18.96
C GLY A 97 3.70 -5.58 -18.75
N GLU A 98 2.95 -5.19 -19.77
CA GLU A 98 1.99 -4.09 -19.70
C GLU A 98 0.78 -4.48 -18.85
N LEU A 99 0.36 -3.58 -17.95
CA LEU A 99 -0.81 -3.78 -17.10
C LEU A 99 -2.08 -3.75 -17.95
N SER A 100 -2.68 -4.91 -18.16
CA SER A 100 -3.93 -5.05 -18.91
C SER A 100 -5.15 -4.91 -18.00
N ASP A 101 -5.10 -5.54 -16.83
CA ASP A 101 -6.20 -5.44 -15.87
C ASP A 101 -5.72 -5.63 -14.43
N VAL A 102 -6.50 -5.12 -13.48
CA VAL A 102 -6.13 -5.18 -12.07
C VAL A 102 -7.36 -5.10 -11.16
N ALA A 103 -7.21 -5.64 -9.94
CA ALA A 103 -8.18 -5.47 -8.87
C ALA A 103 -7.53 -5.63 -7.48
N MET A 104 -8.15 -5.01 -6.48
CA MET A 104 -7.99 -5.33 -5.07
C MET A 104 -9.26 -6.07 -4.65
N VAL A 105 -9.15 -7.28 -4.09
CA VAL A 105 -10.30 -8.16 -3.82
C VAL A 105 -10.12 -8.88 -2.50
N ARG A 106 -11.15 -8.95 -1.65
CA ARG A 106 -11.15 -9.85 -0.50
C ARG A 106 -11.26 -11.30 -0.94
N ALA A 107 -10.44 -12.18 -0.36
CA ALA A 107 -10.40 -13.59 -0.71
C ALA A 107 -11.78 -14.23 -0.67
N GLU A 108 -12.62 -13.88 0.31
CA GLU A 108 -13.99 -14.40 0.52
C GLU A 108 -15.01 -13.99 -0.57
N ALA A 109 -14.61 -13.20 -1.57
CA ALA A 109 -15.43 -12.93 -2.74
C ALA A 109 -15.48 -14.14 -3.68
N SER A 110 -16.68 -14.63 -3.98
CA SER A 110 -16.91 -15.81 -4.83
C SER A 110 -16.65 -15.62 -6.32
N SER A 111 -16.32 -14.40 -6.77
CA SER A 111 -16.02 -14.11 -8.18
C SER A 111 -15.18 -12.83 -8.35
N TRP A 112 -14.37 -12.80 -9.43
CA TRP A 112 -13.69 -11.57 -9.85
C TRP A 112 -14.70 -10.54 -10.28
N ARG A 113 -14.81 -9.47 -9.48
CA ARG A 113 -15.81 -8.40 -9.65
C ARG A 113 -17.20 -8.99 -9.46
N ALA A 114 -17.78 -8.90 -8.27
CA ALA A 114 -19.17 -9.27 -8.06
C ALA A 114 -20.06 -8.55 -9.11
N ARG A 115 -20.52 -9.27 -10.14
CA ARG A 115 -21.23 -8.69 -11.28
C ARG A 115 -22.72 -8.92 -11.13
N GLU A 116 -23.46 -7.85 -10.83
CA GLU A 116 -24.86 -7.74 -11.26
C GLU A 116 -24.96 -7.24 -12.72
N SER A 117 -23.86 -6.76 -13.32
CA SER A 117 -23.79 -6.22 -14.69
C SER A 117 -22.34 -6.05 -15.19
N PRO A 118 -22.10 -5.89 -16.51
CA PRO A 118 -20.76 -5.65 -17.05
C PRO A 118 -20.16 -4.31 -16.56
N PRO A 119 -18.84 -4.26 -16.28
CA PRO A 119 -18.16 -3.05 -15.85
C PRO A 119 -18.14 -2.01 -16.98
N ARG A 120 -18.36 -0.75 -16.62
CA ARG A 120 -18.32 0.39 -17.55
C ARG A 120 -17.00 1.14 -17.42
N THR A 121 -16.65 1.87 -18.48
CA THR A 121 -15.59 2.88 -18.44
C THR A 121 -16.22 4.25 -18.54
N LEU A 122 -16.07 5.07 -17.50
CA LEU A 122 -16.53 6.45 -17.43
C LEU A 122 -15.34 7.35 -17.71
N ARG A 123 -15.37 8.14 -18.79
CA ARG A 123 -14.21 8.94 -19.23
C ARG A 123 -14.32 10.38 -18.78
N VAL A 124 -13.21 10.92 -18.28
CA VAL A 124 -13.08 12.31 -17.86
C VAL A 124 -12.04 12.99 -18.76
N PRO A 125 -12.33 14.14 -19.39
CA PRO A 125 -13.56 14.93 -19.27
C PRO A 125 -14.68 14.59 -20.29
N GLN A 126 -14.54 13.50 -21.08
CA GLN A 126 -15.40 13.27 -22.25
C GLN A 126 -16.86 12.98 -21.90
N ASP A 127 -17.09 12.10 -20.92
CA ASP A 127 -18.44 11.70 -20.50
C ASP A 127 -18.90 12.48 -19.25
N TYR A 128 -17.94 12.95 -18.44
CA TYR A 128 -18.18 13.72 -17.21
C TYR A 128 -17.22 14.90 -17.12
N PRO A 129 -17.66 16.06 -16.61
CA PRO A 129 -16.84 17.28 -16.62
C PRO A 129 -15.66 17.26 -15.64
N ASN A 130 -15.70 16.43 -14.60
CA ASN A 130 -14.66 16.29 -13.58
C ASN A 130 -14.62 14.85 -13.05
N ILE A 131 -13.59 14.53 -12.27
CA ILE A 131 -13.33 13.18 -11.77
C ILE A 131 -14.39 12.79 -10.75
N GLN A 132 -14.74 13.68 -9.82
CA GLN A 132 -15.75 13.37 -8.80
C GLN A 132 -17.11 12.99 -9.42
N ALA A 133 -17.57 13.71 -10.46
CA ALA A 133 -18.85 13.40 -11.11
C ALA A 133 -18.85 12.01 -11.77
N ALA A 134 -17.72 11.60 -12.35
CA ALA A 134 -17.57 10.24 -12.87
C ALA A 134 -17.59 9.20 -11.73
N VAL A 135 -16.90 9.47 -10.62
CA VAL A 135 -16.93 8.61 -9.43
C VAL A 135 -18.36 8.49 -8.88
N ASP A 136 -19.08 9.60 -8.75
CA ASP A 136 -20.46 9.63 -8.25
C ASP A 136 -21.39 8.76 -9.10
N ALA A 137 -21.23 8.78 -10.42
CA ALA A 137 -21.99 7.96 -11.37
C ALA A 137 -21.51 6.50 -11.49
N ALA A 138 -20.30 6.19 -11.03
CA ALA A 138 -19.72 4.87 -11.09
C ALA A 138 -20.35 3.92 -10.05
N ARG A 139 -20.46 2.63 -10.41
CA ARG A 139 -20.81 1.54 -9.50
C ARG A 139 -19.59 0.64 -9.28
N ALA A 140 -19.62 -0.20 -8.25
CA ALA A 140 -18.55 -1.17 -7.99
C ALA A 140 -18.21 -1.98 -9.25
N GLY A 141 -16.92 -2.10 -9.55
CA GLY A 141 -16.37 -2.73 -10.75
C GLY A 141 -16.14 -1.79 -11.94
N ASP A 142 -16.76 -0.61 -11.96
CA ASP A 142 -16.53 0.38 -13.03
C ASP A 142 -15.11 0.97 -12.97
N THR A 143 -14.64 1.44 -14.12
CA THR A 143 -13.40 2.21 -14.26
C THR A 143 -13.75 3.67 -14.52
N VAL A 144 -13.17 4.57 -13.73
CA VAL A 144 -13.07 6.00 -14.05
C VAL A 144 -11.74 6.22 -14.75
N LEU A 145 -11.79 6.47 -16.06
CA LEU A 145 -10.61 6.71 -16.90
C LEU A 145 -10.41 8.20 -17.13
N VAL A 146 -9.37 8.75 -16.55
CA VAL A 146 -9.02 10.17 -16.60
C VAL A 146 -8.01 10.38 -17.73
N LYS A 147 -8.35 11.28 -18.65
CA LYS A 147 -7.49 11.65 -19.79
C LYS A 147 -6.41 12.63 -19.37
N PRO A 148 -5.33 12.77 -20.18
CA PRO A 148 -4.25 13.70 -19.91
C PRO A 148 -4.76 15.11 -19.59
N GLY A 149 -4.18 15.72 -18.57
CA GLY A 149 -4.57 17.03 -18.07
C GLY A 149 -4.17 17.24 -16.62
N THR A 150 -4.31 18.48 -16.16
CA THR A 150 -4.14 18.87 -14.76
C THR A 150 -5.50 19.15 -14.16
N TYR A 151 -5.80 18.49 -13.05
CA TYR A 151 -7.07 18.53 -12.35
C TYR A 151 -6.84 19.12 -10.94
N HIS A 152 -7.68 20.09 -10.58
CA HIS A 152 -7.66 20.77 -9.29
C HIS A 152 -8.95 20.46 -8.54
N GLU A 153 -9.07 19.24 -8.04
CA GLU A 153 -10.24 18.76 -7.30
C GLU A 153 -9.83 17.76 -6.22
N THR A 154 -10.70 17.58 -5.23
CA THR A 154 -10.63 16.48 -4.28
C THR A 154 -11.60 15.39 -4.71
N VAL A 155 -11.12 14.15 -4.78
CA VAL A 155 -11.89 13.00 -5.22
C VAL A 155 -12.12 12.05 -4.05
N ARG A 156 -13.39 11.87 -3.65
CA ARG A 156 -13.81 10.87 -2.68
C ARG A 156 -14.25 9.59 -3.39
N LEU A 157 -13.48 8.53 -3.23
CA LEU A 157 -13.73 7.24 -3.87
C LEU A 157 -14.78 6.41 -3.12
N LYS A 158 -15.42 5.52 -3.87
CA LYS A 158 -16.38 4.51 -3.37
C LYS A 158 -15.79 3.12 -3.53
N SER A 159 -16.35 2.15 -2.81
CA SER A 159 -15.90 0.76 -2.90
C SER A 159 -15.99 0.20 -4.33
N GLY A 160 -14.97 -0.56 -4.73
CA GLY A 160 -14.89 -1.23 -6.02
C GLY A 160 -14.60 -0.31 -7.21
N ILE A 161 -14.24 0.95 -6.99
CA ILE A 161 -13.91 1.89 -8.07
C ILE A 161 -12.44 1.77 -8.47
N ARG A 162 -12.21 1.67 -9.78
CA ARG A 162 -10.88 1.73 -10.39
C ARG A 162 -10.66 3.13 -10.95
N LEU A 163 -9.81 3.92 -10.32
CA LEU A 163 -9.38 5.24 -10.79
C LEU A 163 -8.10 5.09 -11.59
N PHE A 164 -8.17 5.34 -12.90
CA PHE A 164 -7.07 5.17 -13.84
C PHE A 164 -6.78 6.49 -14.56
N GLY A 165 -5.54 6.95 -14.49
CA GLY A 165 -5.02 7.99 -15.35
C GLY A 165 -4.50 7.40 -16.66
N SER A 166 -4.31 8.24 -17.67
CA SER A 166 -3.78 7.81 -18.98
C SER A 166 -2.25 7.69 -18.99
N GLY A 167 -1.62 7.54 -17.82
CA GLY A 167 -0.18 7.54 -17.59
C GLY A 167 0.22 8.64 -16.62
N ALA A 168 1.09 8.30 -15.67
CA ALA A 168 1.47 9.20 -14.57
C ALA A 168 2.08 10.53 -15.06
N PRO A 169 2.93 10.58 -16.11
CA PRO A 169 3.46 11.85 -16.61
C PRO A 169 2.40 12.79 -17.21
N TRP A 170 1.21 12.26 -17.54
CA TRP A 170 0.21 12.96 -18.35
C TRP A 170 -1.05 13.34 -17.58
N THR A 171 -1.33 12.66 -16.46
CA THR A 171 -2.58 12.83 -15.70
C THR A 171 -2.24 13.31 -14.29
N ILE A 172 -2.48 14.59 -14.03
CA ILE A 172 -1.98 15.26 -12.83
C ILE A 172 -3.17 15.70 -11.96
N LEU A 173 -3.15 15.31 -10.68
CA LEU A 173 -3.97 15.91 -9.63
C LEU A 173 -3.07 16.85 -8.81
N ASP A 174 -3.43 18.13 -8.76
CA ASP A 174 -2.57 19.19 -8.20
C ASP A 174 -3.29 19.95 -7.07
N GLY A 175 -2.70 19.86 -5.88
CA GLY A 175 -3.20 20.46 -4.64
C GLY A 175 -2.91 21.95 -4.49
N GLY A 176 -2.19 22.57 -5.42
CA GLY A 176 -1.98 24.03 -5.47
C GLY A 176 -1.19 24.62 -4.30
N GLY A 177 -0.47 23.80 -3.54
CA GLY A 177 0.29 24.19 -2.36
C GLY A 177 -0.58 24.42 -1.11
N VAL A 178 -1.86 24.07 -1.14
CA VAL A 178 -2.78 24.26 0.00
C VAL A 178 -3.00 22.96 0.78
N PRO A 179 -3.33 23.05 2.09
CA PRO A 179 -3.67 21.88 2.88
C PRO A 179 -4.91 21.17 2.31
N GLY A 180 -4.92 19.83 2.30
CA GLY A 180 -6.06 19.06 1.82
C GLY A 180 -5.72 17.62 1.43
N LYS A 181 -6.71 16.97 0.81
CA LYS A 181 -6.62 15.59 0.29
C LYS A 181 -6.94 15.61 -1.21
N LEU A 182 -6.10 15.03 -2.06
CA LEU A 182 -6.43 14.93 -3.50
C LEU A 182 -7.33 13.73 -3.76
N VAL A 183 -7.02 12.58 -3.17
CA VAL A 183 -7.87 11.39 -3.21
C VAL A 183 -8.11 10.88 -1.80
N ASP A 184 -9.39 10.71 -1.46
CA ASP A 184 -9.86 10.17 -0.19
C ASP A 184 -10.65 8.87 -0.45
N PHE A 185 -10.15 7.76 0.07
CA PHE A 185 -10.84 6.46 -0.01
C PHE A 185 -11.24 5.93 1.37
N SER A 186 -11.43 6.82 2.33
CA SER A 186 -11.89 6.47 3.68
C SER A 186 -13.21 5.70 3.64
N GLY A 187 -13.25 4.56 4.34
CA GLY A 187 -14.37 3.61 4.34
C GLY A 187 -14.60 2.84 3.03
N ALA A 188 -13.79 3.05 1.98
CA ALA A 188 -13.95 2.37 0.69
C ALA A 188 -13.05 1.13 0.58
N THR A 189 -13.59 0.04 0.06
CA THR A 189 -12.88 -1.23 -0.15
C THR A 189 -12.65 -1.49 -1.62
N ASP A 190 -11.66 -2.33 -1.95
CA ASP A 190 -11.45 -2.84 -3.30
C ASP A 190 -11.19 -1.72 -4.33
N VAL A 191 -10.51 -0.67 -3.87
CA VAL A 191 -10.14 0.49 -4.68
C VAL A 191 -8.86 0.22 -5.45
N VAL A 192 -8.75 0.79 -6.66
CA VAL A 192 -7.49 0.83 -7.42
C VAL A 192 -7.21 2.27 -7.81
N VAL A 193 -5.97 2.72 -7.59
CA VAL A 193 -5.47 4.02 -8.04
C VAL A 193 -4.19 3.82 -8.85
N SER A 194 -4.22 4.19 -10.13
CA SER A 194 -3.09 3.97 -11.02
C SER A 194 -2.95 5.00 -12.13
N GLY A 195 -1.70 5.32 -12.52
CA GLY A 195 -1.40 6.13 -13.69
C GLY A 195 -1.54 7.63 -13.48
N PHE A 196 -1.31 8.14 -12.26
CA PHE A 196 -1.38 9.56 -11.94
C PHE A 196 -0.06 10.13 -11.42
N THR A 197 0.12 11.44 -11.63
CA THR A 197 0.94 12.27 -10.75
C THR A 197 0.04 12.97 -9.74
N PHE A 198 0.35 12.85 -8.45
CA PHE A 198 -0.26 13.63 -7.38
C PHE A 198 0.76 14.60 -6.82
N GLN A 199 0.43 15.89 -6.79
CA GLN A 199 1.42 16.91 -6.43
C GLN A 199 0.90 18.10 -5.63
N ASN A 200 1.84 18.81 -5.02
CA ASN A 200 1.65 20.12 -4.40
C ASN A 200 0.56 20.14 -3.31
N VAL A 201 0.40 19.08 -2.51
CA VAL A 201 -0.42 19.16 -1.30
C VAL A 201 0.36 19.89 -0.21
N GLY A 202 -0.16 21.01 0.30
CA GLY A 202 0.48 21.81 1.34
C GLY A 202 0.37 21.20 2.75
N PRO A 203 1.15 21.70 3.72
CA PRO A 203 1.18 21.18 5.09
C PRO A 203 -0.14 21.41 5.83
N GLY A 204 -0.60 20.41 6.58
CA GLY A 204 -1.78 20.54 7.45
C GLY A 204 -1.49 21.49 8.62
N SER A 205 -2.36 22.47 8.86
CA SER A 205 -2.13 23.56 9.84
C SER A 205 -1.99 23.11 11.30
N LEU A 206 -2.32 21.85 11.62
CA LEU A 206 -2.25 21.28 12.97
C LEU A 206 -1.20 20.16 13.12
N CYS A 207 -0.59 19.69 12.02
CA CYS A 207 0.38 18.58 12.04
C CYS A 207 1.84 19.01 11.94
N ASP A 208 2.10 20.30 11.73
CA ASP A 208 3.44 20.87 11.59
C ASP A 208 4.18 20.97 12.94
N THR A 209 3.47 21.16 14.05
CA THR A 209 4.08 21.42 15.37
C THR A 209 4.38 20.18 16.21
N SER A 210 3.81 19.02 15.85
CA SER A 210 3.87 17.80 16.68
C SER A 210 4.43 16.58 15.93
N GLY A 211 4.84 16.75 14.66
CA GLY A 211 5.25 15.63 13.82
C GLY A 211 4.06 14.83 13.28
N VAL A 212 4.28 14.10 12.19
CA VAL A 212 3.22 13.37 11.44
C VAL A 212 2.49 12.30 12.27
N MET A 213 3.01 11.99 13.45
CA MET A 213 2.54 10.95 14.36
C MET A 213 1.49 11.42 15.38
N ASP A 214 1.45 12.73 15.64
CA ASP A 214 0.73 13.31 16.78
C ASP A 214 -0.59 13.99 16.36
N CYS A 215 -1.06 13.72 15.15
CA CYS A 215 -2.26 14.34 14.58
C CYS A 215 -3.49 13.44 14.67
N GLY A 216 -4.66 14.08 14.82
CA GLY A 216 -5.96 13.43 14.64
C GLY A 216 -6.28 13.23 13.15
N GLY A 217 -7.06 12.18 12.83
CA GLY A 217 -7.28 11.70 11.46
C GLY A 217 -7.64 12.75 10.41
N GLU A 218 -8.62 13.61 10.69
CA GLU A 218 -9.07 14.61 9.70
C GLU A 218 -8.11 15.79 9.52
N TRP A 219 -7.03 15.87 10.29
CA TRP A 219 -6.09 17.00 10.24
C TRP A 219 -4.93 16.77 9.27
N TYR A 220 -4.84 15.57 8.69
CA TYR A 220 -3.81 15.23 7.74
C TYR A 220 -4.06 15.83 6.35
N SER A 221 -3.01 16.43 5.80
CA SER A 221 -2.91 16.78 4.39
C SER A 221 -2.08 15.73 3.66
N ALA A 222 -2.67 15.03 2.69
CA ALA A 222 -1.98 14.00 1.92
C ALA A 222 -2.50 13.96 0.48
N ALA A 223 -1.64 13.59 -0.48
CA ALA A 223 -2.08 13.34 -1.84
C ALA A 223 -3.11 12.19 -1.90
N LEU A 224 -2.82 11.08 -1.23
CA LEU A 224 -3.74 9.96 -1.10
C LEU A 224 -3.98 9.64 0.38
N TYR A 225 -5.24 9.60 0.80
CA TYR A 225 -5.65 9.45 2.20
C TYR A 225 -6.71 8.36 2.38
N ALA A 226 -6.61 7.61 3.48
CA ALA A 226 -7.69 6.77 3.96
C ALA A 226 -7.76 6.69 5.48
N ASP A 227 -8.98 6.79 5.99
CA ASP A 227 -9.40 6.36 7.32
C ASP A 227 -10.20 5.04 7.23
N GLY A 228 -9.75 4.02 7.96
CA GLY A 228 -10.46 2.74 8.13
C GLY A 228 -11.24 2.62 9.43
N HIS A 229 -11.41 3.70 10.20
CA HIS A 229 -12.30 3.73 11.35
C HIS A 229 -13.77 3.96 10.93
N THR A 230 -14.70 3.32 11.65
CA THR A 230 -16.14 3.65 11.59
C THR A 230 -16.71 3.76 12.99
N GLU A 231 -17.84 4.46 13.13
CA GLU A 231 -18.58 4.58 14.41
C GLU A 231 -19.00 3.22 15.02
N GLN A 232 -18.97 2.14 14.24
CA GLN A 232 -19.42 0.79 14.63
C GLN A 232 -18.28 -0.25 14.70
N GLY A 233 -17.02 0.15 14.48
CA GLY A 233 -15.86 -0.74 14.44
C GLY A 233 -14.94 -0.51 13.24
N GLN A 234 -14.34 -1.57 12.71
CA GLN A 234 -13.39 -1.49 11.60
C GLN A 234 -14.11 -1.34 10.24
N ALA A 235 -13.79 -0.30 9.47
CA ALA A 235 -14.07 -0.30 8.03
C ALA A 235 -12.99 -1.15 7.33
N PRO A 236 -13.38 -2.11 6.49
CA PRO A 236 -12.44 -2.93 5.73
C PRO A 236 -11.73 -2.18 4.59
N THR A 237 -11.34 -0.91 4.78
CA THR A 237 -10.75 -0.02 3.77
C THR A 237 -9.55 -0.66 3.08
N SER A 238 -9.57 -0.72 1.75
CA SER A 238 -8.53 -1.39 0.99
C SER A 238 -8.28 -0.77 -0.38
N ALA A 239 -7.01 -0.58 -0.71
CA ALA A 239 -6.60 -0.07 -2.02
C ALA A 239 -5.37 -0.78 -2.59
N LEU A 240 -5.32 -0.91 -3.92
CA LEU A 240 -4.09 -1.10 -4.67
C LEU A 240 -3.67 0.25 -5.27
N VAL A 241 -2.47 0.69 -4.92
CA VAL A 241 -1.87 1.95 -5.36
C VAL A 241 -0.62 1.60 -6.16
N THR A 242 -0.68 1.77 -7.48
CA THR A 242 0.42 1.38 -8.35
C THR A 242 0.58 2.25 -9.58
N HIS A 243 1.82 2.41 -10.06
CA HIS A 243 2.14 3.20 -11.25
C HIS A 243 1.78 4.68 -11.09
N ASN A 244 2.05 5.26 -9.92
CA ASN A 244 1.83 6.66 -9.64
C ASN A 244 3.13 7.39 -9.27
N ILE A 245 3.12 8.71 -9.44
CA ILE A 245 4.15 9.62 -8.98
C ILE A 245 3.54 10.52 -7.90
N PHE A 246 4.04 10.45 -6.67
CA PHE A 246 3.71 11.36 -5.59
C PHE A 246 4.88 12.33 -5.43
N ARG A 247 4.66 13.61 -5.74
CA ARG A 247 5.73 14.61 -5.66
C ARG A 247 5.33 15.90 -4.97
N ASP A 248 6.28 16.51 -4.27
CA ASP A 248 6.10 17.85 -3.68
C ASP A 248 4.87 17.96 -2.75
N ASN A 249 4.48 16.84 -2.11
CA ASN A 249 3.36 16.82 -1.17
C ASN A 249 3.87 16.90 0.26
N PHE A 250 3.04 17.39 1.17
CA PHE A 250 3.29 17.22 2.59
C PHE A 250 3.34 15.74 2.96
N ILE A 251 2.30 14.96 2.60
CA ILE A 251 2.32 13.50 2.68
C ILE A 251 1.96 12.93 1.30
N GLY A 252 2.78 12.02 0.77
CA GLY A 252 2.47 11.34 -0.49
C GLY A 252 1.26 10.42 -0.33
N THR A 253 1.33 9.46 0.59
CA THR A 253 0.21 8.57 0.92
C THR A 253 0.11 8.37 2.43
N LEU A 254 -1.10 8.46 2.97
CA LEU A 254 -1.41 8.23 4.37
C LEU A 254 -2.50 7.15 4.52
N LEU A 255 -2.17 6.12 5.30
CA LEU A 255 -3.13 5.21 5.90
C LEU A 255 -3.35 5.61 7.36
N TYR A 256 -4.61 5.58 7.78
CA TYR A 256 -5.02 5.92 9.13
C TYR A 256 -6.05 4.89 9.63
N PHE A 257 -5.80 4.29 10.79
CA PHE A 257 -6.69 3.33 11.49
C PHE A 257 -7.24 2.18 10.63
N HIS A 258 -6.74 0.97 10.82
CA HIS A 258 -7.27 -0.25 10.17
C HIS A 258 -7.31 -0.23 8.63
N ALA A 259 -6.64 0.72 7.99
CA ALA A 259 -6.60 0.83 6.54
C ALA A 259 -5.61 -0.18 5.96
N ARG A 260 -5.95 -0.75 4.79
CA ARG A 260 -5.13 -1.75 4.11
C ARG A 260 -4.70 -1.27 2.73
N ALA A 261 -3.45 -1.48 2.35
CA ALA A 261 -3.04 -1.16 0.99
C ALA A 261 -1.92 -2.03 0.43
N VAL A 262 -1.94 -2.22 -0.89
CA VAL A 262 -0.75 -2.60 -1.64
C VAL A 262 -0.22 -1.36 -2.32
N VAL A 263 0.93 -0.87 -1.89
CA VAL A 263 1.58 0.32 -2.45
C VAL A 263 2.83 -0.13 -3.17
N ARG A 264 2.78 -0.14 -4.50
CA ARG A 264 3.87 -0.70 -5.30
C ARG A 264 4.12 -0.06 -6.64
N ASN A 265 5.36 -0.14 -7.10
CA ASN A 265 5.75 0.42 -8.40
C ASN A 265 5.30 1.88 -8.50
N ASN A 266 5.56 2.67 -7.45
CA ASN A 266 5.32 4.11 -7.42
C ASN A 266 6.63 4.86 -7.19
N LEU A 267 6.63 6.14 -7.56
CA LEU A 267 7.68 7.10 -7.22
C LEU A 267 7.15 8.05 -6.13
N PHE A 268 7.93 8.25 -5.06
CA PHE A 268 7.69 9.22 -3.98
C PHE A 268 8.88 10.19 -3.92
N VAL A 269 8.74 11.36 -4.53
CA VAL A 269 9.85 12.27 -4.80
C VAL A 269 9.59 13.63 -4.16
N HIS A 270 10.53 14.20 -3.41
CA HIS A 270 10.39 15.56 -2.85
C HIS A 270 9.16 15.79 -1.95
N ASN A 271 8.56 14.74 -1.38
CA ASN A 271 7.51 14.92 -0.38
C ASN A 271 8.14 15.27 0.98
N THR A 272 7.41 15.92 1.88
CA THR A 272 7.87 16.04 3.26
C THR A 272 7.91 14.66 3.91
N HIS A 273 6.83 13.90 3.77
CA HIS A 273 6.73 12.50 4.14
C HIS A 273 6.29 11.67 2.92
N GLY A 274 6.99 10.57 2.63
CA GLY A 274 6.69 9.74 1.46
C GLY A 274 5.42 8.91 1.64
N PHE A 275 5.54 7.82 2.39
CA PHE A 275 4.44 6.93 2.77
C PHE A 275 4.32 6.87 4.29
N VAL A 276 3.10 7.01 4.80
CA VAL A 276 2.81 6.97 6.22
C VAL A 276 1.69 5.98 6.47
N ALA A 277 1.91 5.02 7.36
CA ALA A 277 0.85 4.24 7.99
C ALA A 277 0.82 4.58 9.47
N ASN A 278 -0.32 5.07 9.92
CA ASN A 278 -0.43 5.71 11.21
C ASN A 278 -1.68 5.27 11.99
N HIS A 279 -1.44 4.86 13.24
CA HIS A 279 -2.42 4.39 14.21
C HIS A 279 -2.97 2.97 13.93
N PHE A 280 -3.18 2.26 15.05
CA PHE A 280 -3.78 0.92 15.20
C PHE A 280 -4.06 0.10 13.93
N GLN A 281 -3.22 -0.92 13.68
CA GLN A 281 -3.52 -2.07 12.81
C GLN A 281 -3.74 -1.73 11.33
N ASP A 282 -3.14 -0.67 10.81
CA ASP A 282 -2.95 -0.53 9.37
C ASP A 282 -2.12 -1.70 8.83
N VAL A 283 -2.45 -2.21 7.64
CA VAL A 283 -1.73 -3.35 7.03
C VAL A 283 -1.37 -3.00 5.60
N ALA A 284 -0.08 -2.91 5.28
CA ALA A 284 0.33 -2.66 3.91
C ALA A 284 1.52 -3.48 3.44
N LEU A 285 1.52 -3.75 2.13
CA LEU A 285 2.70 -4.16 1.39
C LEU A 285 3.23 -2.92 0.66
N VAL A 286 4.35 -2.39 1.12
CA VAL A 286 5.08 -1.28 0.48
C VAL A 286 6.23 -1.91 -0.29
N ALA A 287 6.03 -2.18 -1.58
CA ALA A 287 6.99 -2.95 -2.36
C ALA A 287 7.36 -2.33 -3.70
N ASN A 288 8.63 -2.45 -4.11
CA ASN A 288 9.06 -1.99 -5.43
C ASN A 288 8.72 -0.51 -5.66
N ASN A 289 8.92 0.37 -4.68
CA ASN A 289 8.80 1.81 -4.86
C ASN A 289 10.18 2.48 -4.87
N VAL A 290 10.26 3.71 -5.37
CA VAL A 290 11.42 4.60 -5.14
C VAL A 290 10.96 5.76 -4.28
N PHE A 291 11.60 5.93 -3.13
CA PHE A 291 11.51 7.10 -2.29
C PHE A 291 12.80 7.90 -2.48
N TRP A 292 12.71 9.09 -3.07
CA TRP A 292 13.87 9.89 -3.44
C TRP A 292 13.71 11.32 -2.93
N GLU A 293 14.68 11.77 -2.13
CA GLU A 293 14.75 13.15 -1.66
C GLU A 293 13.47 13.61 -0.93
N ASN A 294 12.86 12.73 -0.14
CA ASN A 294 11.79 13.16 0.76
C ASN A 294 12.42 13.90 1.94
N THR A 295 11.91 15.08 2.28
CA THR A 295 12.67 16.03 3.12
C THR A 295 12.73 15.62 4.60
N ARG A 296 11.85 14.71 5.04
CA ARG A 296 11.88 14.11 6.38
C ARG A 296 11.90 12.58 6.30
N GLU A 297 10.84 11.91 6.72
CA GLU A 297 10.73 10.45 6.72
C GLU A 297 10.19 9.94 5.37
N ALA A 298 10.93 9.04 4.71
CA ALA A 298 10.48 8.42 3.47
C ALA A 298 9.35 7.40 3.71
N ILE A 299 9.50 6.54 4.73
CA ILE A 299 8.49 5.56 5.12
C ILE A 299 8.28 5.63 6.63
N VAL A 300 7.03 5.73 7.06
CA VAL A 300 6.65 5.80 8.47
C VAL A 300 5.70 4.66 8.82
N SER A 301 6.00 3.95 9.91
CA SER A 301 5.15 2.91 10.49
C SER A 301 4.87 3.19 11.98
N GLN A 302 3.65 3.63 12.30
CA GLN A 302 3.17 3.79 13.67
C GLN A 302 2.14 2.73 14.01
N ALA A 303 2.47 1.78 14.89
CA ALA A 303 1.54 0.72 15.31
C ALA A 303 0.80 0.05 14.12
N ALA A 304 1.52 -0.11 13.00
CA ALA A 304 1.06 -0.69 11.74
C ALA A 304 1.87 -1.92 11.34
N TRP A 305 1.26 -2.85 10.59
CA TRP A 305 1.90 -4.02 10.01
C TRP A 305 2.32 -3.76 8.56
N LEU A 306 3.57 -3.33 8.37
CA LEU A 306 4.12 -3.05 7.04
C LEU A 306 5.16 -4.08 6.62
N ASP A 307 4.92 -4.74 5.48
CA ASP A 307 6.00 -5.39 4.73
C ASP A 307 6.62 -4.37 3.76
N ILE A 308 7.89 -4.03 3.99
CA ILE A 308 8.68 -3.06 3.22
C ILE A 308 9.73 -3.84 2.43
N LEU A 309 9.47 -4.08 1.15
CA LEU A 309 10.23 -5.02 0.31
C LEU A 309 10.70 -4.37 -1.01
N ASN A 310 11.95 -4.59 -1.42
CA ASN A 310 12.44 -4.16 -2.75
C ASN A 310 12.27 -2.67 -3.05
N ASN A 311 12.27 -1.80 -2.04
CA ASN A 311 12.22 -0.36 -2.27
C ASN A 311 13.62 0.20 -2.42
N VAL A 312 13.74 1.31 -3.16
CA VAL A 312 14.89 2.21 -3.05
C VAL A 312 14.48 3.37 -2.15
N VAL A 313 15.24 3.63 -1.09
CA VAL A 313 14.98 4.71 -0.13
C VAL A 313 16.24 5.56 0.00
N ALA A 314 16.22 6.74 -0.58
CA ALA A 314 17.43 7.54 -0.73
C ALA A 314 17.22 9.02 -0.41
N ARG A 315 18.28 9.61 0.13
CA ARG A 315 18.45 11.07 0.31
C ARG A 315 17.34 11.71 1.15
N SER A 316 16.83 10.98 2.14
CA SER A 316 15.84 11.49 3.09
C SER A 316 16.49 11.70 4.48
N GLU A 317 15.89 12.53 5.34
CA GLU A 317 16.37 12.67 6.72
C GLU A 317 16.34 11.31 7.43
N VAL A 318 15.20 10.61 7.31
CA VAL A 318 15.03 9.25 7.81
C VAL A 318 14.47 8.36 6.70
N GLY A 319 15.15 7.23 6.45
CA GLY A 319 14.68 6.23 5.49
C GLY A 319 13.39 5.54 5.96
N VAL A 320 13.49 4.78 7.05
CA VAL A 320 12.33 4.09 7.66
C VAL A 320 12.20 4.48 9.13
N PHE A 321 11.11 5.15 9.46
CA PHE A 321 10.76 5.53 10.83
C PHE A 321 9.74 4.56 11.42
N LEU A 322 10.00 4.07 12.63
CA LEU A 322 9.20 3.06 13.30
C LEU A 322 8.80 3.56 14.70
N ALA A 323 7.54 3.38 15.08
CA ALA A 323 7.04 3.69 16.41
C ALA A 323 5.96 2.70 16.86
N TYR A 324 5.98 2.36 18.15
CA TYR A 324 5.06 1.41 18.82
C TYR A 324 5.06 -0.01 18.23
N VAL A 325 4.46 -0.96 18.95
CA VAL A 325 4.56 -2.40 18.65
C VAL A 325 3.59 -2.81 17.54
N GLN A 326 4.03 -2.76 16.27
CA GLN A 326 3.63 -3.62 15.13
C GLN A 326 4.70 -3.52 14.02
N THR A 327 5.08 -4.64 13.39
CA THR A 327 6.08 -4.68 12.29
C THR A 327 5.83 -5.84 11.34
N GLY A 328 5.84 -5.57 10.03
CA GLY A 328 6.09 -6.62 9.03
C GLY A 328 7.59 -6.74 8.74
N ARG A 329 7.94 -7.36 7.62
CA ARG A 329 9.32 -7.59 7.20
C ARG A 329 9.89 -6.37 6.52
N ILE A 330 11.15 -6.05 6.79
CA ILE A 330 11.91 -5.02 6.08
C ILE A 330 13.09 -5.71 5.41
N ARG A 331 13.02 -5.95 4.09
CA ARG A 331 13.98 -6.82 3.38
C ARG A 331 14.23 -6.38 1.95
N CYS A 332 15.43 -6.68 1.44
CA CYS A 332 15.84 -6.39 0.06
C CYS A 332 15.64 -4.92 -0.36
N ASN A 333 15.70 -3.98 0.57
CA ASN A 333 15.63 -2.56 0.23
C ASN A 333 17.04 -2.03 -0.02
N VAL A 334 17.16 -1.07 -0.92
CA VAL A 334 18.41 -0.32 -1.14
C VAL A 334 18.27 1.05 -0.51
N PHE A 335 19.14 1.34 0.44
CA PHE A 335 19.27 2.62 1.11
C PHE A 335 20.45 3.40 0.54
N PHE A 336 20.32 4.72 0.42
CA PHE A 336 21.42 5.54 -0.09
C PHE A 336 21.36 6.97 0.41
N GLN A 337 22.41 7.41 1.10
CA GLN A 337 22.57 8.81 1.53
C GLN A 337 21.40 9.38 2.34
N ASN A 338 20.70 8.54 3.12
CA ASN A 338 19.80 9.08 4.14
C ASN A 338 20.63 9.58 5.33
N GLU A 339 20.16 10.58 6.08
CA GLU A 339 20.87 10.98 7.31
C GLU A 339 20.82 9.85 8.36
N ALA A 340 19.67 9.17 8.45
CA ALA A 340 19.50 7.89 9.13
C ALA A 340 18.73 6.90 8.24
N ASN A 341 19.26 5.70 8.04
CA ASN A 341 18.55 4.66 7.27
C ASN A 341 17.31 4.14 8.01
N GLY A 342 17.35 4.07 9.35
CA GLY A 342 16.21 3.72 10.18
C GLY A 342 16.24 4.43 11.54
N ALA A 343 15.06 4.73 12.07
CA ALA A 343 14.87 5.29 13.41
C ALA A 343 13.71 4.60 14.12
N ASP A 344 13.87 4.29 15.42
CA ASP A 344 12.83 3.66 16.25
C ASP A 344 12.71 4.38 17.59
N LEU A 345 11.52 4.91 17.92
CA LEU A 345 11.29 5.67 19.15
C LEU A 345 11.16 4.79 20.41
N HIS A 346 10.90 3.48 20.27
CA HIS A 346 10.42 2.66 21.39
C HIS A 346 11.06 1.27 21.50
N GLN A 347 12.00 0.89 20.64
CA GLN A 347 12.69 -0.41 20.74
C GLN A 347 14.20 -0.35 20.53
N VAL A 348 14.89 -1.14 21.35
CA VAL A 348 16.28 -1.56 21.21
C VAL A 348 16.29 -3.08 21.41
N PRO A 349 16.79 -3.90 20.48
CA PRO A 349 17.55 -3.58 19.26
C PRO A 349 16.71 -3.01 18.10
N PRO A 350 17.35 -2.39 17.08
CA PRO A 350 16.67 -1.87 15.89
C PRO A 350 15.93 -2.99 15.13
N ARG A 351 14.76 -2.67 14.58
CA ARG A 351 13.87 -3.62 13.90
C ARG A 351 14.39 -4.15 12.56
N PHE A 352 15.39 -3.51 11.99
CA PHE A 352 16.14 -3.99 10.84
C PHE A 352 17.57 -3.46 10.89
N GLU A 353 18.47 -4.15 10.21
CA GLU A 353 19.87 -3.75 10.09
C GLU A 353 20.29 -3.72 8.62
N ILE A 354 21.12 -2.74 8.27
CA ILE A 354 21.81 -2.72 6.97
C ILE A 354 22.80 -3.88 6.91
N GLY A 355 22.83 -4.57 5.77
CA GLY A 355 23.63 -5.78 5.55
C GLY A 355 22.92 -7.08 5.93
N GLN A 356 21.76 -7.01 6.59
CA GLN A 356 20.93 -8.18 6.91
C GLN A 356 19.68 -8.22 6.04
N ASP A 357 19.14 -9.43 5.85
CA ASP A 357 17.89 -9.66 5.12
C ASP A 357 17.81 -9.05 3.70
N GLY A 358 18.97 -8.81 3.08
CA GLY A 358 19.08 -8.16 1.77
C GLY A 358 18.93 -6.65 1.80
N ASN A 359 18.79 -6.00 2.97
CA ASN A 359 18.85 -4.55 3.04
C ASN A 359 20.29 -4.10 2.79
N LEU A 360 20.50 -3.28 1.77
CA LEU A 360 21.82 -2.84 1.33
C LEU A 360 21.92 -1.33 1.41
N GLU A 361 23.12 -0.82 1.67
CA GLU A 361 23.42 0.60 1.55
C GLU A 361 24.39 0.81 0.38
N LEU A 362 23.85 1.21 -0.77
CA LEU A 362 24.56 1.27 -2.05
C LEU A 362 23.97 2.37 -2.93
N ASP A 363 24.81 3.00 -3.76
CA ASP A 363 24.33 3.90 -4.81
C ASP A 363 23.41 3.12 -5.78
N PRO A 364 22.12 3.49 -5.92
CA PRO A 364 21.20 2.80 -6.81
C PRO A 364 21.58 2.94 -8.28
N ARG A 365 22.43 3.91 -8.65
CA ARG A 365 22.91 4.14 -10.01
C ARG A 365 21.76 4.20 -11.03
N PHE A 366 20.86 5.14 -10.81
CA PHE A 366 19.82 5.47 -11.79
C PHE A 366 20.42 6.16 -13.03
N THR A 367 19.67 6.15 -14.13
CA THR A 367 20.10 6.75 -15.41
C THR A 367 20.27 8.27 -15.30
N SER A 368 19.29 8.97 -14.73
CA SER A 368 19.40 10.39 -14.36
C SER A 368 18.35 10.77 -13.31
N ALA A 369 18.60 10.39 -12.04
CA ALA A 369 17.65 10.63 -10.95
C ALA A 369 17.30 12.12 -10.75
N ASP A 370 18.29 13.02 -10.85
CA ASP A 370 18.10 14.46 -10.72
C ASP A 370 17.21 15.06 -11.83
N GLU A 371 17.05 14.34 -12.95
CA GLU A 371 16.15 14.68 -14.05
C GLU A 371 14.81 13.92 -13.99
N GLY A 372 14.56 13.19 -12.89
CA GLY A 372 13.36 12.38 -12.69
C GLY A 372 13.39 11.00 -13.35
N ASN A 373 14.53 10.58 -13.91
CA ASN A 373 14.68 9.27 -14.55
C ASN A 373 15.26 8.23 -13.59
N PHE A 374 14.35 7.52 -12.91
CA PHE A 374 14.68 6.46 -11.95
C PHE A 374 14.81 5.06 -12.57
N LEU A 375 15.03 4.95 -13.89
CA LEU A 375 15.38 3.66 -14.49
C LEU A 375 16.81 3.27 -14.06
N PRO A 376 17.05 2.02 -13.64
CA PRO A 376 18.40 1.53 -13.36
C PRO A 376 19.32 1.72 -14.57
N ALA A 377 20.49 2.32 -14.36
CA ALA A 377 21.51 2.42 -15.40
C ALA A 377 22.16 1.04 -15.64
N VAL A 378 22.88 0.90 -16.77
CA VAL A 378 23.63 -0.33 -17.07
C VAL A 378 24.60 -0.67 -15.93
N GLY A 379 24.45 -1.85 -15.34
CA GLY A 379 25.26 -2.33 -14.23
C GLY A 379 24.88 -1.77 -12.85
N SER A 380 23.70 -1.16 -12.73
CA SER A 380 23.11 -0.77 -11.43
C SER A 380 22.99 -1.98 -10.49
N PRO A 381 23.19 -1.80 -9.16
CA PRO A 381 23.00 -2.86 -8.18
C PRO A 381 21.53 -3.22 -7.93
N LEU A 382 20.59 -2.50 -8.55
CA LEU A 382 19.16 -2.79 -8.43
C LEU A 382 18.72 -3.97 -9.32
N VAL A 383 19.51 -4.26 -10.35
CA VAL A 383 19.20 -5.30 -11.34
C VAL A 383 19.40 -6.67 -10.70
N ASP A 384 18.41 -7.55 -10.85
CA ASP A 384 18.41 -8.93 -10.36
C ASP A 384 18.61 -9.09 -8.84
N ALA A 385 18.26 -8.07 -8.04
CA ALA A 385 18.63 -8.00 -6.61
C ALA A 385 17.46 -8.17 -5.62
N GLY A 386 16.21 -8.29 -6.09
CA GLY A 386 15.03 -8.30 -5.23
C GLY A 386 14.79 -9.58 -4.42
N CYS A 387 13.88 -9.47 -3.45
CA CYS A 387 13.47 -10.52 -2.51
C CYS A 387 12.50 -11.56 -3.09
N PHE A 388 11.84 -11.25 -4.20
CA PHE A 388 10.87 -12.17 -4.76
C PHE A 388 11.57 -13.11 -5.75
N GLU A 389 11.79 -14.34 -5.31
CA GLU A 389 12.41 -15.39 -6.10
C GLU A 389 11.43 -15.96 -7.14
N GLY A 390 11.93 -16.32 -8.33
CA GLY A 390 11.13 -16.98 -9.36
C GLY A 390 10.11 -16.09 -10.09
N LEU A 391 10.17 -14.77 -9.91
CA LEU A 391 9.29 -13.80 -10.60
C LEU A 391 9.88 -13.27 -11.93
N ALA A 392 10.86 -13.97 -12.51
CA ALA A 392 11.57 -13.54 -13.71
C ALA A 392 10.61 -13.36 -14.91
N PHE A 393 10.48 -12.12 -15.39
CA PHE A 393 9.86 -11.80 -16.70
C PHE A 393 10.91 -11.74 -17.81
N ASP A 394 12.17 -11.71 -17.41
CA ASP A 394 13.36 -11.82 -18.20
C ASP A 394 13.74 -13.29 -18.34
N GLN A 395 14.10 -13.70 -19.56
CA GLN A 395 14.28 -15.09 -19.99
C GLN A 395 15.50 -15.81 -19.35
N GLY A 396 15.85 -15.52 -18.09
CA GLY A 396 17.03 -16.03 -17.40
C GLY A 396 16.79 -16.65 -16.02
N GLY A 397 15.59 -16.53 -15.43
CA GLY A 397 15.31 -17.11 -14.11
C GLY A 397 16.03 -16.42 -12.94
N THR A 398 16.30 -15.12 -13.07
CA THR A 398 16.90 -14.27 -12.04
C THR A 398 15.85 -13.72 -11.05
N ARG A 399 16.30 -13.05 -9.97
CA ARG A 399 15.42 -12.35 -9.03
C ARG A 399 14.88 -11.09 -9.68
N GLY A 400 13.70 -10.60 -9.31
CA GLY A 400 13.19 -9.34 -9.89
C GLY A 400 14.03 -8.11 -9.47
N ASP A 401 14.11 -7.11 -10.33
CA ASP A 401 14.77 -5.83 -10.02
C ASP A 401 14.13 -5.12 -8.80
N ILE A 402 14.93 -4.32 -8.10
CA ILE A 402 14.52 -3.47 -6.97
C ILE A 402 14.02 -2.11 -7.50
N GLY A 403 13.01 -1.54 -6.82
CA GLY A 403 12.50 -0.19 -7.09
C GLY A 403 11.28 -0.16 -8.02
N ALA A 404 10.90 1.07 -8.40
CA ALA A 404 9.64 1.42 -9.08
C ALA A 404 9.46 0.71 -10.42
N TYR A 405 10.55 0.51 -11.14
CA TYR A 405 10.55 -0.16 -12.44
C TYR A 405 10.99 -1.62 -12.34
N GLY A 406 11.01 -2.16 -11.12
CA GLY A 406 11.39 -3.53 -10.87
C GLY A 406 10.23 -4.50 -10.77
N GLY A 407 10.57 -5.78 -10.90
CA GLY A 407 9.62 -6.89 -10.88
C GLY A 407 8.63 -6.89 -12.07
N PRO A 408 7.62 -7.77 -12.02
CA PRO A 408 6.60 -7.97 -13.06
C PRO A 408 5.91 -6.69 -13.56
N LEU A 409 5.69 -5.75 -12.66
CA LEU A 409 4.92 -4.52 -12.90
C LEU A 409 5.82 -3.34 -13.25
N GLY A 410 7.12 -3.56 -13.44
CA GLY A 410 8.11 -2.52 -13.66
C GLY A 410 8.01 -1.80 -15.01
N ARG A 411 7.24 -2.34 -15.97
CA ARG A 411 7.10 -1.79 -17.33
C ARG A 411 5.98 -0.74 -17.44
N TRP A 412 5.98 0.20 -16.51
CA TRP A 412 5.15 1.40 -16.58
C TRP A 412 6.05 2.61 -16.88
N ARG A 413 5.58 3.53 -17.71
CA ARG A 413 6.32 4.73 -18.12
C ARG A 413 5.40 5.95 -18.13
#